data_AF-A0A929SDC8-F1
#
_entry.id   AF-A0A929SDC8-F1
#
_cell.length_a   1.000
_cell.length_b   1.000
_cell.length_c   1.000
_cell.angle_alpha   90.00
_cell.angle_beta   90.00
_cell.angle_gamma   90.00
#
_symmetry.space_group_name_H-M   'P 1'
#
loop_
_entity.id
_entity.type
_entity.pdbx_description
1 polymer ?
#
loop_
_entity_poly.entity_id
_entity_poly.type
_entity_poly.pdbx_seq_one_letter_code
_entity_poly.pdbx_strand_id
1 'polypeptide(L)'
;MRFVLSFLLCIILISGVQASALSPFFSPTPLSNKDISVQRQNNSPSADNFIDAVNQSWTGIVHYLSGGYEPKLRNAVYKPTVITITGQNSDLSIAVFSSFKDISMLDACTKHNYLLAFEQLDGKVINPGESFNFNAFLTNLRGYCTGRGAKTFSFYGGVCGVASQLFRAGLSSPQVRIDKRRGHNDRYMQYYGSEVEGDDAAVYERSKQFVFTNTSDFPFLIKTEESRNHTKLFFITEAKAVDQHRVTIDKKKITPLTIDLSKKVFKQAQISKISCKNQISPFFVPQKLDCQTHYQAQELSSQSFRSRYLKLQDRSL
;
A
#
# COMPACT_ATOMS: atom_id res chain seq x y z
N MET A 1 18.59 -52.13 35.53
CA MET A 1 19.99 -52.01 35.06
C MET A 1 20.21 -50.57 34.65
N ARG A 2 20.61 -49.68 35.56
CA ARG A 2 22.00 -49.24 35.88
C ARG A 2 22.67 -48.39 34.79
N PHE A 3 22.83 -47.11 35.15
CA PHE A 3 23.85 -46.12 34.74
C PHE A 3 25.18 -46.71 34.25
N VAL A 4 25.87 -46.03 33.32
CA VAL A 4 27.31 -45.64 33.42
C VAL A 4 27.60 -44.38 32.59
N LEU A 5 28.25 -43.43 33.26
CA LEU A 5 28.97 -42.24 32.81
C LEU A 5 30.32 -42.64 32.17
N SER A 6 30.84 -41.93 31.17
CA SER A 6 32.30 -41.84 31.02
C SER A 6 32.75 -40.51 30.42
N PHE A 7 33.45 -39.75 31.27
CA PHE A 7 34.32 -38.61 30.98
C PHE A 7 35.73 -39.12 30.69
N LEU A 8 36.48 -38.43 29.82
CA LEU A 8 37.93 -38.10 29.87
C LEU A 8 38.42 -37.82 28.43
N LEU A 9 39.43 -37.00 28.11
CA LEU A 9 40.08 -35.80 28.64
C LEU A 9 41.22 -35.50 27.63
N CYS A 10 41.46 -34.22 27.29
CA CYS A 10 42.68 -33.65 26.67
C CYS A 10 43.07 -34.14 25.25
N ILE A 11 43.57 -33.31 24.34
CA ILE A 11 44.83 -32.53 24.40
C ILE A 11 44.73 -31.32 23.46
N ILE A 12 45.13 -30.15 23.96
CA ILE A 12 45.52 -28.97 23.18
C ILE A 12 46.99 -29.16 22.78
N LEU A 13 47.35 -28.99 21.50
CA LEU A 13 48.68 -28.51 21.11
C LEU A 13 48.63 -27.80 19.75
N ILE A 14 49.35 -26.68 19.71
CA ILE A 14 49.42 -25.62 18.71
C ILE A 14 50.41 -26.01 17.60
N SER A 15 50.08 -25.75 16.33
CA SER A 15 51.04 -25.24 15.32
C SER A 15 50.29 -24.82 14.06
N GLY A 16 50.57 -23.61 13.59
CA GLY A 16 49.91 -23.01 12.44
C GLY A 16 50.56 -23.42 11.12
N VAL A 17 49.74 -23.53 10.07
CA VAL A 17 50.08 -23.24 8.67
C VAL A 17 48.79 -22.78 7.97
N GLN A 18 48.84 -21.63 7.29
CA GLN A 18 47.81 -21.11 6.41
C GLN A 18 47.65 -22.00 5.16
N ALA A 19 46.42 -22.24 4.72
CA ALA A 19 45.93 -21.78 3.41
C ALA A 19 44.52 -22.30 3.08
N SER A 20 43.65 -21.33 2.78
CA SER A 20 42.61 -21.34 1.74
C SER A 20 41.41 -22.28 1.81
N ALA A 21 40.26 -21.63 1.62
CA ALA A 21 39.03 -22.07 0.98
C ALA A 21 37.84 -22.42 1.89
N LEU A 22 36.79 -21.60 1.69
CA LEU A 22 35.35 -21.82 1.90
C LEU A 22 34.70 -21.00 3.02
N SER A 23 33.85 -20.10 2.52
CA SER A 23 33.05 -19.03 3.11
C SER A 23 32.15 -19.39 4.30
N PRO A 24 31.94 -18.42 5.20
CA PRO A 24 30.64 -18.22 5.84
C PRO A 24 30.16 -16.77 5.61
N PHE A 25 29.16 -16.55 4.77
CA PHE A 25 28.44 -15.28 4.73
C PHE A 25 26.96 -15.50 4.45
N PHE A 26 26.17 -15.54 5.52
CA PHE A 26 24.81 -15.00 5.53
C PHE A 26 24.57 -14.42 6.93
N SER A 27 24.99 -13.17 7.11
CA SER A 27 24.43 -12.27 8.12
C SER A 27 23.48 -11.31 7.39
N PRO A 28 22.25 -11.06 7.87
CA PRO A 28 21.40 -10.06 7.28
C PRO A 28 21.97 -8.67 7.64
N THR A 29 22.60 -8.02 6.68
CA THR A 29 22.91 -6.59 6.79
C THR A 29 21.62 -5.82 6.56
N PRO A 30 21.24 -4.85 7.40
CA PRO A 30 20.19 -3.91 7.03
C PRO A 30 20.68 -3.11 5.82
N LEU A 31 19.87 -3.06 4.76
CA LEU A 31 20.16 -2.25 3.58
C LEU A 31 20.23 -0.78 4.03
N SER A 32 21.47 -0.30 4.01
CA SER A 32 21.89 1.08 4.24
C SER A 32 21.16 2.03 3.29
N ASN A 33 20.83 3.22 3.80
CA ASN A 33 20.46 4.44 3.08
C ASN A 33 21.43 4.72 1.92
N LYS A 34 21.27 4.04 0.79
CA LYS A 34 22.06 4.27 -0.42
C LYS A 34 21.32 5.24 -1.32
N ASP A 35 21.95 6.40 -1.45
CA ASP A 35 21.82 7.38 -2.52
C ASP A 35 20.46 8.09 -2.62
N ILE A 36 20.19 8.95 -1.64
CA ILE A 36 19.30 10.11 -1.82
C ILE A 36 20.01 11.10 -2.75
N SER A 37 20.03 10.79 -4.04
CA SER A 37 20.25 11.74 -5.11
C SER A 37 19.16 11.54 -6.16
N VAL A 38 17.91 11.75 -5.75
CA VAL A 38 16.74 11.68 -6.62
C VAL A 38 16.06 13.05 -6.62
N GLN A 39 16.31 13.79 -7.71
CA GLN A 39 15.51 14.87 -8.30
C GLN A 39 14.78 15.81 -7.32
N ARG A 40 15.51 16.79 -6.76
CA ARG A 40 14.91 18.03 -6.25
C ARG A 40 14.28 18.78 -7.43
N GLN A 41 12.98 18.60 -7.66
CA GLN A 41 12.22 19.54 -8.48
C GLN A 41 11.75 20.70 -7.60
N ASN A 42 12.00 21.92 -8.10
CA ASN A 42 11.89 23.17 -7.36
C ASN A 42 10.48 23.46 -6.80
N ASN A 43 10.49 23.89 -5.53
CA ASN A 43 9.59 24.80 -4.82
C ASN A 43 8.29 24.27 -4.18
N SER A 44 8.41 23.70 -2.98
CA SER A 44 7.57 24.09 -1.83
C SER A 44 8.26 23.70 -0.50
N PRO A 45 8.73 24.66 0.33
CA PRO A 45 9.48 24.37 1.56
C PRO A 45 8.74 23.46 2.55
N SER A 46 7.40 23.43 2.51
CA SER A 46 6.59 22.57 3.37
C SER A 46 6.59 21.11 2.94
N ALA A 47 6.68 20.82 1.64
CA ALA A 47 6.72 19.46 1.11
C ALA A 47 8.04 18.77 1.44
N ASP A 48 9.15 19.50 1.31
CA ASP A 48 10.50 19.01 1.65
C ASP A 48 10.58 18.66 3.15
N ASN A 49 10.06 19.52 4.02
CA ASN A 49 10.02 19.27 5.47
C ASN A 49 9.17 18.03 5.84
N PHE A 50 8.05 17.80 5.15
CA PHE A 50 7.21 16.61 5.36
C PHE A 50 7.95 15.32 4.97
N ILE A 51 8.56 15.29 3.78
CA ILE A 51 9.27 14.12 3.26
C ILE A 51 10.45 13.76 4.18
N ASP A 52 11.24 14.77 4.58
CA ASP A 52 12.38 14.58 5.46
C ASP A 52 11.96 14.03 6.83
N ALA A 53 10.89 14.56 7.43
CA ALA A 53 10.37 14.08 8.71
C ALA A 53 9.89 12.63 8.64
N VAL A 54 9.20 12.24 7.56
CA VAL A 54 8.77 10.85 7.35
C VAL A 54 9.98 9.93 7.18
N ASN A 55 10.96 10.31 6.37
CA ASN A 55 12.17 9.51 6.15
C ASN A 55 13.00 9.34 7.44
N GLN A 56 13.19 10.40 8.22
CA GLN A 56 13.92 10.35 9.50
C GLN A 56 13.22 9.47 10.54
N SER A 57 11.89 9.40 10.50
CA SER A 57 11.09 8.65 11.47
C SER A 57 10.65 7.28 10.97
N TRP A 58 11.10 6.88 9.77
CA TRP A 58 10.53 5.75 9.04
C TRP A 58 10.56 4.44 9.81
N THR A 59 11.69 4.12 10.45
CA THR A 59 11.84 2.90 11.26
C THR A 59 10.81 2.84 12.40
N GLY A 60 10.56 3.96 13.07
CA GLY A 60 9.57 4.04 14.15
C GLY A 60 8.13 3.91 13.63
N ILE A 61 7.83 4.56 12.49
CA ILE A 61 6.53 4.48 11.82
C ILE A 61 6.22 3.04 11.41
N VAL A 62 7.16 2.37 10.74
CA VAL A 62 6.99 0.97 10.30
C VAL A 62 6.82 0.05 11.49
N HIS A 63 7.60 0.22 12.56
CA HIS A 63 7.45 -0.57 13.78
C HIS A 63 6.04 -0.40 14.38
N TYR A 64 5.52 0.82 14.45
CA TYR A 64 4.15 1.08 14.92
C TYR A 64 3.09 0.41 14.03
N LEU A 65 3.26 0.50 12.70
CA LEU A 65 2.34 -0.07 11.72
C LEU A 65 2.48 -1.60 11.56
N SER A 66 3.56 -2.18 12.07
CA SER A 66 3.84 -3.62 11.97
C SER A 66 2.81 -4.47 12.73
N GLY A 67 2.12 -3.88 13.72
CA GLY A 67 1.08 -4.49 14.56
C GLY A 67 -0.29 -4.72 13.90
N GLY A 68 -0.50 -4.29 12.65
CA GLY A 68 -1.62 -4.78 11.84
C GLY A 68 -2.53 -3.71 11.26
N TYR A 69 -2.80 -3.85 9.96
CA TYR A 69 -4.10 -3.63 9.32
C TYR A 69 -3.98 -4.14 7.87
N GLU A 70 -4.55 -5.31 7.60
CA GLU A 70 -4.90 -5.66 6.22
C GLU A 70 -6.33 -5.15 6.01
N PRO A 71 -6.55 -4.13 5.18
CA PRO A 71 -7.89 -3.72 4.84
C PRO A 71 -8.57 -4.92 4.16
N LYS A 72 -9.44 -5.64 4.88
CA LYS A 72 -10.40 -6.52 4.24
C LYS A 72 -11.33 -5.60 3.46
N LEU A 73 -11.05 -5.40 2.17
CA LEU A 73 -11.77 -4.52 1.24
C LEU A 73 -13.18 -5.06 0.94
N ARG A 74 -13.96 -5.36 1.98
CA ARG A 74 -15.34 -5.85 1.91
C ARG A 74 -16.20 -4.95 2.78
N ASN A 75 -17.05 -4.18 2.13
CA ASN A 75 -18.12 -3.38 2.74
C ASN A 75 -17.63 -2.64 3.99
N ALA A 76 -16.55 -1.89 3.81
CA ALA A 76 -15.78 -1.29 4.89
C ALA A 76 -15.73 0.23 4.75
N VAL A 77 -15.72 0.90 5.90
CA VAL A 77 -15.47 2.33 6.02
C VAL A 77 -14.04 2.52 6.48
N TYR A 78 -13.23 3.17 5.66
CA TYR A 78 -11.85 3.49 5.93
C TYR A 78 -11.73 4.90 6.47
N LYS A 79 -11.12 5.00 7.65
CA LYS A 79 -10.61 6.24 8.21
C LYS A 79 -9.09 6.20 8.10
N PRO A 80 -8.43 7.35 7.84
CA PRO A 80 -6.99 7.42 7.82
C PRO A 80 -6.41 6.96 9.17
N THR A 81 -5.34 6.16 9.14
CA THR A 81 -4.54 5.91 10.34
C THR A 81 -3.67 7.13 10.55
N VAL A 82 -3.91 7.89 11.61
CA VAL A 82 -3.17 9.11 11.92
C VAL A 82 -2.07 8.81 12.93
N ILE A 83 -0.84 9.20 12.62
CA ILE A 83 0.34 9.06 13.48
C ILE A 83 0.92 10.46 13.68
N THR A 84 1.26 10.81 14.92
CA THR A 84 2.00 12.04 15.20
C THR A 84 3.48 11.72 15.36
N ILE A 85 4.30 12.36 14.52
CA ILE A 85 5.76 12.37 14.60
C ILE A 85 6.15 13.57 15.45
N THR A 86 6.71 13.31 16.63
CA THR A 86 7.22 14.38 17.50
C THR A 86 8.58 14.87 16.98
N GLY A 87 8.63 16.13 16.53
CA GLY A 87 9.85 16.78 16.06
C GLY A 87 10.44 17.72 17.11
N GLN A 88 11.71 18.13 16.94
CA GLN A 88 12.36 19.08 17.84
C GLN A 88 11.72 20.49 17.83
N ASN A 89 11.14 20.90 16.69
CA ASN A 89 10.58 22.25 16.50
C ASN A 89 9.05 22.27 16.38
N SER A 90 8.43 21.19 15.89
CA SER A 90 6.98 21.04 15.80
C SER A 90 6.60 19.58 15.56
N ASP A 91 5.44 19.19 16.08
CA ASP A 91 4.83 17.90 15.79
C ASP A 91 4.27 17.87 14.36
N LEU A 92 4.44 16.74 13.68
CA LEU A 92 3.88 16.48 12.36
C LEU A 92 2.90 15.30 12.46
N SER A 93 1.62 15.55 12.24
CA SER A 93 0.64 14.47 12.09
C SER A 93 0.58 14.02 10.63
N ILE A 94 0.75 12.72 10.40
CA ILE A 94 0.65 12.06 9.10
C ILE A 94 -0.55 11.14 9.06
N ALA A 95 -1.11 10.93 7.87
CA ALA A 95 -2.08 9.89 7.58
C ALA A 95 -1.46 8.81 6.72
N VAL A 96 -1.74 7.54 7.06
CA VAL A 96 -1.17 6.38 6.39
C VAL A 96 -2.26 5.47 5.82
N PHE A 97 -2.07 5.06 4.57
CA PHE A 97 -2.88 4.07 3.86
C PHE A 97 -1.96 2.97 3.35
N SER A 98 -2.26 1.71 3.64
CA SER A 98 -1.35 0.61 3.33
C SER A 98 -2.00 -0.51 2.54
N SER A 99 -1.15 -1.28 1.84
CA SER A 99 -1.48 -2.58 1.29
C SER A 99 -0.43 -3.61 1.68
N PHE A 100 -0.81 -4.88 1.65
CA PHE A 100 0.05 -6.02 1.96
C PHE A 100 0.05 -7.01 0.79
N LYS A 101 1.17 -7.70 0.60
CA LYS A 101 1.26 -8.84 -0.30
C LYS A 101 2.23 -9.90 0.22
N ASP A 102 1.75 -11.14 0.32
CA ASP A 102 2.58 -12.34 0.46
C ASP A 102 3.34 -12.62 -0.85
N ILE A 103 4.65 -12.81 -0.74
CA ILE A 103 5.57 -13.10 -1.84
C ILE A 103 6.32 -14.44 -1.67
N SER A 104 5.98 -15.24 -0.65
CA SER A 104 6.63 -16.51 -0.32
C SER A 104 6.52 -17.56 -1.42
N MET A 105 5.41 -17.54 -2.16
CA MET A 105 5.09 -18.50 -3.23
C MET A 105 5.50 -18.03 -4.64
N LEU A 106 6.18 -16.89 -4.77
CA LEU A 106 6.63 -16.41 -6.08
C LEU A 106 7.87 -17.20 -6.54
N ASP A 107 7.87 -17.65 -7.79
CA ASP A 107 9.09 -18.17 -8.42
C ASP A 107 10.18 -17.08 -8.48
N ALA A 108 11.44 -17.50 -8.59
CA ALA A 108 12.58 -16.60 -8.51
C ALA A 108 12.54 -15.45 -9.53
N CYS A 109 12.13 -15.70 -10.77
CA CYS A 109 12.11 -14.69 -11.83
C CYS A 109 10.98 -13.67 -11.59
N THR A 110 9.80 -14.16 -11.21
CA THR A 110 8.67 -13.31 -10.84
C THR A 110 8.98 -12.49 -9.59
N LYS A 111 9.57 -13.10 -8.56
CA LYS A 111 9.97 -12.41 -7.32
C LYS A 111 10.98 -11.31 -7.62
N HIS A 112 11.97 -11.59 -8.46
CA HIS A 112 12.97 -10.60 -8.93
C HIS A 112 12.29 -9.40 -9.61
N ASN A 113 11.44 -9.64 -10.60
CA ASN A 113 10.75 -8.55 -11.32
C ASN A 113 9.79 -7.75 -10.43
N TYR A 114 9.14 -8.45 -9.49
CA TYR A 114 8.28 -7.84 -8.51
C TYR A 114 9.08 -6.88 -7.61
N LEU A 115 10.18 -7.36 -7.02
CA LEU A 115 11.02 -6.57 -6.11
C LEU A 115 11.70 -5.41 -6.84
N LEU A 116 12.21 -5.64 -8.06
CA LEU A 116 12.73 -4.58 -8.92
C LEU A 116 11.75 -3.42 -9.10
N ALA A 117 10.46 -3.70 -9.33
CA ALA A 117 9.46 -2.66 -9.48
C ALA A 117 9.00 -2.07 -8.14
N PHE A 118 8.96 -2.91 -7.09
CA PHE A 118 8.48 -2.53 -5.77
C PHE A 118 9.45 -1.59 -5.06
N GLU A 119 10.74 -1.95 -4.97
CA GLU A 119 11.77 -1.16 -4.29
C GLU A 119 11.96 0.21 -4.94
N GLN A 120 11.82 0.30 -6.27
CA GLN A 120 11.96 1.56 -7.01
C GLN A 120 10.78 2.54 -6.80
N LEU A 121 9.72 2.11 -6.10
CA LEU A 121 8.65 3.01 -5.66
C LEU A 121 8.99 3.70 -4.33
N ASP A 122 9.96 3.21 -3.57
CA ASP A 122 10.30 3.81 -2.28
C ASP A 122 10.77 5.25 -2.44
N GLY A 123 10.19 6.15 -1.66
CA GLY A 123 10.52 7.58 -1.70
C GLY A 123 9.84 8.32 -2.86
N LYS A 124 9.03 7.66 -3.70
CA LYS A 124 8.35 8.36 -4.78
C LYS A 124 7.28 9.31 -4.24
N VAL A 125 7.42 10.59 -4.56
CA VAL A 125 6.41 11.62 -4.28
C VAL A 125 5.43 11.71 -5.45
N ILE A 126 4.14 11.83 -5.13
CA ILE A 126 3.07 12.15 -6.08
C ILE A 126 2.50 13.53 -5.69
N ASN A 127 2.79 14.54 -6.50
CA ASN A 127 2.43 15.93 -6.24
C ASN A 127 0.93 16.19 -6.44
N PRO A 128 0.39 17.31 -5.90
CA PRO A 128 -0.98 17.74 -6.18
C PRO A 128 -1.28 17.77 -7.69
N GLY A 129 -2.37 17.11 -8.09
CA GLY A 129 -2.77 17.00 -9.50
C GLY A 129 -1.93 16.05 -10.36
N GLU A 130 -0.84 15.47 -9.85
CA GLU A 130 0.03 14.57 -10.62
C GLU A 130 -0.67 13.23 -10.90
N SER A 131 -0.66 12.81 -12.17
CA SER A 131 -1.04 11.47 -12.59
C SER A 131 0.19 10.55 -12.62
N PHE A 132 0.15 9.47 -11.86
CA PHE A 132 1.14 8.39 -11.91
C PHE A 132 0.71 7.30 -12.88
N ASN A 133 1.49 7.13 -13.95
CA ASN A 133 1.32 6.03 -14.91
C ASN A 133 2.30 4.90 -14.59
N PHE A 134 1.79 3.82 -13.98
CA PHE A 134 2.63 2.72 -13.53
C PHE A 134 3.29 1.98 -14.71
N ASN A 135 2.61 1.85 -15.85
CA ASN A 135 3.20 1.22 -17.03
C ASN A 135 4.41 2.01 -17.54
N ALA A 136 4.31 3.35 -17.58
CA ALA A 136 5.43 4.21 -17.98
C ALA A 136 6.59 4.16 -16.98
N PHE A 137 6.28 4.06 -15.68
CA PHE A 137 7.30 3.81 -14.66
C PHE A 137 8.04 2.49 -14.92
N LEU A 138 7.31 1.40 -15.18
CA LEU A 138 7.89 0.09 -15.46
C LEU A 138 8.79 0.08 -16.71
N THR A 139 8.40 0.76 -17.79
CA THR A 139 9.20 0.80 -19.04
C THR A 139 10.58 1.45 -18.86
N ASN A 140 10.73 2.29 -17.84
CA ASN A 140 11.99 2.96 -17.53
C ASN A 140 12.92 2.11 -16.65
N LEU A 141 12.40 1.04 -16.03
CA LEU A 141 13.22 0.13 -15.25
C LEU A 141 14.04 -0.80 -16.16
N ARG A 142 15.14 -1.29 -15.60
CA ARG A 142 16.10 -2.18 -16.27
C ARG A 142 16.45 -3.33 -15.35
N GLY A 143 16.96 -4.42 -15.93
CA GLY A 143 17.35 -5.61 -15.17
C GLY A 143 16.19 -6.58 -14.91
N TYR A 144 15.10 -6.52 -15.68
CA TYR A 144 14.05 -7.52 -15.61
C TYR A 144 14.60 -8.92 -15.94
N CYS A 145 14.24 -9.89 -15.11
CA CYS A 145 14.32 -11.29 -15.45
C CYS A 145 13.30 -11.58 -16.55
N THR A 146 13.80 -11.94 -17.73
CA THR A 146 12.97 -12.30 -18.88
C THR A 146 12.46 -13.73 -18.70
N GLY A 147 11.36 -13.88 -17.96
CA GLY A 147 10.66 -15.15 -17.76
C GLY A 147 9.87 -15.58 -18.98
N ARG A 148 8.65 -16.10 -18.77
CA ARG A 148 7.70 -16.38 -19.87
C ARG A 148 7.10 -15.07 -20.39
N GLY A 149 7.29 -14.79 -21.69
CA GLY A 149 6.76 -13.59 -22.36
C GLY A 149 7.48 -13.33 -23.68
N ALA A 150 6.96 -12.41 -24.49
CA ALA A 150 7.67 -12.01 -25.69
C ALA A 150 8.94 -11.22 -25.29
N LYS A 151 10.08 -11.56 -25.88
CA LYS A 151 11.37 -10.88 -25.64
C LYS A 151 11.37 -9.39 -26.04
N THR A 152 10.29 -8.93 -26.68
CA THR A 152 10.11 -7.56 -27.14
C THR A 152 9.40 -6.66 -26.13
N PHE A 153 9.03 -7.18 -24.96
CA PHE A 153 8.39 -6.36 -23.92
C PHE A 153 9.41 -5.55 -23.13
N SER A 154 9.02 -4.32 -22.79
CA SER A 154 9.80 -3.40 -21.96
C SER A 154 9.76 -3.74 -20.47
N PHE A 155 8.77 -4.52 -20.03
CA PHE A 155 8.68 -5.08 -18.68
C PHE A 155 8.07 -6.49 -18.71
N TYR A 156 8.39 -7.30 -17.70
CA TYR A 156 8.08 -8.73 -17.68
C TYR A 156 7.19 -9.13 -16.49
N GLY A 157 6.80 -10.41 -16.43
CA GLY A 157 5.88 -10.95 -15.43
C GLY A 157 6.31 -10.70 -13.99
N GLY A 158 5.33 -10.56 -13.09
CA GLY A 158 5.51 -10.29 -11.65
C GLY A 158 5.04 -8.90 -11.21
N VAL A 159 5.15 -7.91 -12.09
CA VAL A 159 4.84 -6.50 -11.78
C VAL A 159 3.35 -6.21 -11.51
N CYS A 160 2.44 -7.09 -11.94
CA CYS A 160 1.01 -7.00 -11.59
C CYS A 160 0.75 -7.11 -10.07
N GLY A 161 1.63 -7.78 -9.33
CA GLY A 161 1.56 -7.81 -7.87
C GLY A 161 1.72 -6.41 -7.28
N VAL A 162 2.64 -5.61 -7.83
CA VAL A 162 2.90 -4.24 -7.41
C VAL A 162 1.75 -3.31 -7.81
N ALA A 163 1.22 -3.46 -9.04
CA ALA A 163 0.03 -2.74 -9.48
C ALA A 163 -1.17 -2.98 -8.55
N SER A 164 -1.37 -4.22 -8.11
CA SER A 164 -2.44 -4.58 -7.18
C SER A 164 -2.24 -3.96 -5.79
N GLN A 165 -1.01 -3.88 -5.29
CA GLN A 165 -0.71 -3.15 -4.05
C GLN A 165 -1.00 -1.66 -4.16
N LEU A 166 -0.51 -1.00 -5.21
CA LEU A 166 -0.81 0.41 -5.49
C LEU A 166 -2.32 0.66 -5.59
N PHE A 167 -3.06 -0.24 -6.24
CA PHE A 167 -4.52 -0.13 -6.33
C PHE A 167 -5.18 -0.27 -4.96
N ARG A 168 -4.77 -1.24 -4.12
CA ARG A 168 -5.33 -1.44 -2.78
C ARG A 168 -5.06 -0.26 -1.83
N ALA A 169 -3.84 0.28 -1.83
CA ALA A 169 -3.52 1.50 -1.09
C ALA A 169 -4.30 2.72 -1.63
N GLY A 170 -4.40 2.83 -2.95
CA GLY A 170 -5.19 3.87 -3.60
C GLY A 170 -6.69 3.75 -3.35
N LEU A 171 -7.22 2.55 -3.14
CA LEU A 171 -8.62 2.33 -2.81
C LEU A 171 -8.98 2.91 -1.44
N SER A 172 -8.12 2.79 -0.43
CA SER A 172 -8.37 3.29 0.93
C SER A 172 -8.00 4.78 1.11
N SER A 173 -7.16 5.35 0.24
CA SER A 173 -6.82 6.78 0.28
C SER A 173 -7.89 7.67 -0.36
N PRO A 174 -8.41 8.71 0.32
CA PRO A 174 -9.37 9.65 -0.27
C PRO A 174 -8.74 10.61 -1.30
N GLN A 175 -7.41 10.76 -1.31
CA GLN A 175 -6.69 11.67 -2.22
C GLN A 175 -6.47 11.08 -3.62
N VAL A 176 -6.68 9.77 -3.78
CA VAL A 176 -6.31 9.06 -5.00
C VAL A 176 -7.54 8.79 -5.85
N ARG A 177 -7.56 9.30 -7.08
CA ARG A 177 -8.52 8.87 -8.10
C ARG A 177 -7.87 7.83 -9.01
N ILE A 178 -8.50 6.68 -9.19
CA ILE A 178 -8.00 5.65 -10.09
C ILE A 178 -8.51 5.92 -11.51
N ASP A 179 -7.65 6.43 -12.40
CA ASP A 179 -8.06 6.86 -13.75
C ASP A 179 -8.17 5.69 -14.72
N LYS A 180 -7.23 4.74 -14.62
CA LYS A 180 -7.22 3.51 -15.43
C LYS A 180 -6.94 2.32 -14.54
N ARG A 181 -7.83 1.33 -14.61
CA ARG A 181 -7.64 0.03 -13.98
C ARG A 181 -8.30 -1.05 -14.82
N ARG A 182 -7.62 -2.18 -14.99
CA ARG A 182 -8.18 -3.44 -15.49
C ARG A 182 -7.89 -4.54 -14.48
N GLY A 183 -8.86 -5.40 -14.23
CA GLY A 183 -8.64 -6.62 -13.46
C GLY A 183 -7.91 -7.70 -14.27
N HIS A 184 -7.44 -8.73 -13.58
CA HIS A 184 -6.98 -9.97 -14.18
C HIS A 184 -8.15 -10.73 -14.80
N ASN A 185 -7.83 -11.54 -15.81
CA ASN A 185 -8.83 -12.42 -16.43
C ASN A 185 -8.96 -13.73 -15.65
N ASP A 186 -7.94 -14.14 -14.89
CA ASP A 186 -7.94 -15.38 -14.12
C ASP A 186 -8.18 -15.09 -12.63
N ARG A 187 -9.11 -15.82 -12.01
CA ARG A 187 -9.50 -15.61 -10.60
C ARG A 187 -8.48 -16.15 -9.59
N TYR A 188 -7.78 -17.22 -9.95
CA TYR A 188 -6.86 -17.94 -9.07
C TYR A 188 -5.47 -17.98 -9.68
N MET A 189 -4.61 -17.05 -9.26
CA MET A 189 -3.20 -17.11 -9.59
C MET A 189 -2.41 -16.63 -8.37
N GLN A 190 -1.52 -17.48 -7.85
CA GLN A 190 -0.69 -17.20 -6.67
C GLN A 190 0.09 -15.89 -6.77
N TYR A 191 0.40 -15.46 -7.99
CA TYR A 191 1.05 -14.19 -8.29
C TYR A 191 0.29 -12.94 -7.78
N TYR A 192 -1.04 -13.02 -7.58
CA TYR A 192 -1.90 -11.88 -7.20
C TYR A 192 -2.54 -12.01 -5.80
N GLY A 193 -2.45 -13.18 -5.16
CA GLY A 193 -3.07 -13.53 -3.87
C GLY A 193 -3.81 -14.88 -3.92
N SER A 194 -4.11 -15.49 -2.77
CA SER A 194 -4.87 -16.75 -2.70
C SER A 194 -6.31 -16.58 -3.21
N GLU A 195 -6.90 -15.39 -3.03
CA GLU A 195 -8.22 -15.03 -3.56
C GLU A 195 -8.22 -13.55 -3.96
N VAL A 196 -8.20 -13.28 -5.27
CA VAL A 196 -8.39 -11.93 -5.78
C VAL A 196 -9.87 -11.70 -6.04
N GLU A 197 -10.47 -10.80 -5.26
CA GLU A 197 -11.90 -10.51 -5.31
C GLU A 197 -12.16 -9.10 -5.85
N GLY A 198 -11.69 -8.78 -7.04
CA GLY A 198 -11.96 -7.51 -7.71
C GLY A 198 -11.18 -6.29 -7.20
N ASP A 199 -10.26 -6.48 -6.25
CA ASP A 199 -9.34 -5.47 -5.70
C ASP A 199 -7.92 -5.57 -6.26
N ASP A 200 -7.77 -6.09 -7.47
CA ASP A 200 -6.50 -6.25 -8.19
C ASP A 200 -6.34 -5.27 -9.34
N ALA A 201 -5.10 -4.97 -9.72
CA ALA A 201 -4.82 -4.30 -10.97
C ALA A 201 -3.85 -5.14 -11.81
N ALA A 202 -4.26 -5.41 -13.05
CA ALA A 202 -3.44 -6.06 -14.03
C ALA A 202 -2.78 -5.01 -14.93
N VAL A 203 -1.50 -5.20 -15.20
CA VAL A 203 -0.76 -4.41 -16.18
C VAL A 203 -0.16 -5.31 -17.23
N TYR A 204 -0.19 -4.83 -18.47
CA TYR A 204 0.36 -5.52 -19.62
C TYR A 204 0.67 -4.45 -20.66
N GLU A 205 1.92 -4.43 -21.13
CA GLU A 205 2.49 -3.34 -21.93
C GLU A 205 1.54 -2.84 -23.01
N ARG A 206 0.89 -3.75 -23.73
CA ARG A 206 0.07 -3.42 -24.91
C ARG A 206 -1.43 -3.33 -24.67
N SER A 207 -1.95 -3.77 -23.53
CA SER A 207 -3.41 -3.97 -23.38
C SER A 207 -4.01 -3.62 -22.03
N LYS A 208 -3.20 -3.50 -20.96
CA LYS A 208 -3.71 -3.18 -19.62
C LYS A 208 -2.83 -2.12 -18.97
N GLN A 209 -3.46 -1.01 -18.61
CA GLN A 209 -2.80 0.13 -17.97
C GLN A 209 -3.33 0.32 -16.55
N PHE A 210 -2.43 0.72 -15.65
CA PHE A 210 -2.78 1.20 -14.32
C PHE A 210 -2.28 2.64 -14.14
N VAL A 211 -3.22 3.56 -13.95
CA VAL A 211 -2.96 5.00 -13.80
C VAL A 211 -3.85 5.54 -12.69
N PHE A 212 -3.28 6.37 -11.81
CA PHE A 212 -4.02 7.10 -10.79
C PHE A 212 -3.54 8.55 -10.70
N THR A 213 -4.36 9.41 -10.12
CA THR A 213 -4.07 10.83 -9.92
C THR A 213 -4.23 11.21 -8.46
N ASN A 214 -3.31 12.03 -7.95
CA ASN A 214 -3.49 12.75 -6.69
C ASN A 214 -4.47 13.92 -6.91
N THR A 215 -5.68 13.82 -6.38
CA THR A 215 -6.71 14.87 -6.51
C THR A 215 -6.76 15.82 -5.33
N SER A 216 -5.79 15.76 -4.42
CA SER A 216 -5.70 16.67 -3.27
C SER A 216 -4.68 17.78 -3.50
N ASP A 217 -4.77 18.81 -2.68
CA ASP A 217 -3.83 19.94 -2.69
C ASP A 217 -2.52 19.65 -1.94
N PHE A 218 -2.35 18.42 -1.44
CA PHE A 218 -1.17 17.98 -0.71
C PHE A 218 -0.47 16.84 -1.44
N PRO A 219 0.87 16.78 -1.43
CA PRO A 219 1.58 15.63 -1.92
C PRO A 219 1.32 14.40 -1.03
N PHE A 220 1.57 13.22 -1.59
CA PHE A 220 1.77 12.03 -0.78
C PHE A 220 3.03 11.27 -1.22
N LEU A 221 3.65 10.63 -0.25
CA LEU A 221 4.85 9.82 -0.39
C LEU A 221 4.45 8.34 -0.50
N ILE A 222 5.06 7.64 -1.45
CA ILE A 222 5.03 6.19 -1.53
C ILE A 222 6.24 5.66 -0.76
N LYS A 223 5.99 4.79 0.22
CA LYS A 223 7.03 4.05 0.93
C LYS A 223 6.80 2.56 0.80
N THR A 224 7.86 1.78 0.83
CA THR A 224 7.80 0.34 0.69
C THR A 224 8.62 -0.37 1.74
N GLU A 225 8.08 -1.44 2.30
CA GLU A 225 8.78 -2.33 3.22
C GLU A 225 8.74 -3.76 2.69
N GLU A 226 9.90 -4.39 2.65
CA GLU A 226 10.05 -5.81 2.34
C GLU A 226 10.47 -6.58 3.60
N SER A 227 9.88 -7.77 3.74
CA SER A 227 10.40 -8.84 4.57
C SER A 227 10.58 -10.10 3.72
N ARG A 228 11.19 -11.15 4.30
CA ARG A 228 11.47 -12.42 3.62
C ARG A 228 10.29 -12.98 2.79
N ASN A 229 9.08 -12.90 3.36
CA ASN A 229 7.89 -13.57 2.83
C ASN A 229 6.76 -12.61 2.44
N HIS A 230 6.85 -11.33 2.78
CA HIS A 230 5.80 -10.38 2.47
C HIS A 230 6.32 -8.97 2.28
N THR A 231 5.52 -8.16 1.61
CA THR A 231 5.79 -6.75 1.37
C THR A 231 4.61 -5.89 1.80
N LYS A 232 4.89 -4.64 2.17
CA LYS A 232 3.90 -3.63 2.52
C LYS A 232 4.18 -2.33 1.77
N LEU A 233 3.17 -1.79 1.10
CA LEU A 233 3.25 -0.49 0.43
C LEU A 233 2.41 0.52 1.20
N PHE A 234 2.91 1.75 1.32
CA PHE A 234 2.28 2.82 2.08
C PHE A 234 2.13 4.07 1.21
N PHE A 235 0.94 4.68 1.24
CA PHE A 235 0.74 6.07 0.87
C PHE A 235 0.68 6.90 2.15
N ILE A 236 1.55 7.90 2.25
CA ILE A 236 1.71 8.75 3.43
C ILE A 236 1.51 10.19 3.02
N THR A 237 0.68 10.92 3.74
CA THR A 237 0.46 12.36 3.53
C THR A 237 0.38 13.07 4.89
N GLU A 238 0.34 14.40 4.90
CA GLU A 238 0.00 15.15 6.10
C GLU A 238 -1.46 14.87 6.51
N ALA A 239 -1.73 14.67 7.80
CA ALA A 239 -3.06 14.27 8.29
C ALA A 239 -4.17 15.29 7.92
N LYS A 240 -3.83 16.59 7.90
CA LYS A 240 -4.74 17.67 7.46
C LYS A 240 -5.24 17.49 6.01
N ALA A 241 -4.48 16.83 5.15
CA ALA A 241 -4.86 16.60 3.75
C ALA A 241 -6.09 15.69 3.60
N VAL A 242 -6.36 14.90 4.64
CA VAL A 242 -7.46 13.93 4.68
C VAL A 242 -8.35 14.13 5.90
N ASP A 243 -8.22 15.26 6.59
CA ASP A 243 -9.04 15.57 7.75
C ASP A 243 -10.52 15.56 7.35
N GLN A 244 -11.36 14.98 8.22
CA GLN A 244 -12.80 14.80 8.00
C GLN A 244 -13.17 13.98 6.74
N HIS A 245 -12.20 13.38 6.05
CA HIS A 245 -12.46 12.48 4.93
C HIS A 245 -12.61 11.05 5.41
N ARG A 246 -13.54 10.33 4.77
CA ARG A 246 -13.65 8.88 4.90
C ARG A 246 -13.87 8.26 3.53
N VAL A 247 -13.39 7.05 3.36
CA VAL A 247 -13.63 6.27 2.15
C VAL A 247 -14.56 5.10 2.50
N THR A 248 -15.56 4.85 1.67
CA THR A 248 -16.35 3.62 1.77
C THR A 248 -16.06 2.76 0.56
N ILE A 249 -15.82 1.48 0.80
CA ILE A 249 -15.62 0.49 -0.26
C ILE A 249 -16.72 -0.55 -0.14
N ASP A 250 -17.52 -0.67 -1.20
CA ASP A 250 -18.53 -1.71 -1.33
C ASP A 250 -18.10 -2.71 -2.39
N LYS A 251 -18.15 -4.00 -2.06
CA LYS A 251 -17.76 -5.09 -2.95
C LYS A 251 -18.93 -6.04 -3.10
N LYS A 252 -19.49 -6.09 -4.31
CA LYS A 252 -20.64 -6.92 -4.65
C LYS A 252 -20.26 -8.03 -5.61
N LYS A 253 -20.44 -9.27 -5.18
CA LYS A 253 -20.34 -10.45 -6.04
C LYS A 253 -21.61 -10.55 -6.89
N ILE A 254 -21.51 -10.22 -8.18
CA ILE A 254 -22.63 -10.28 -9.12
C ILE A 254 -22.85 -11.72 -9.61
N THR A 255 -21.75 -12.41 -9.92
CA THR A 255 -21.73 -13.83 -10.26
C THR A 255 -20.51 -14.48 -9.63
N PRO A 256 -20.35 -15.83 -9.67
CA PRO A 256 -19.11 -16.48 -9.23
C PRO A 256 -17.82 -15.95 -9.87
N LEU A 257 -17.92 -15.28 -11.02
CA LEU A 257 -16.78 -14.77 -11.80
C LEU A 257 -16.90 -13.29 -12.11
N THR A 258 -17.83 -12.57 -11.49
CA THR A 258 -17.99 -11.13 -11.72
C THR A 258 -18.18 -10.43 -10.40
N ILE A 259 -17.30 -9.45 -10.15
CA ILE A 259 -17.28 -8.67 -8.93
C ILE A 259 -17.30 -7.20 -9.31
N ASP A 260 -18.21 -6.46 -8.70
CA ASP A 260 -18.24 -5.01 -8.74
C ASP A 260 -17.66 -4.47 -7.43
N LEU A 261 -16.76 -3.51 -7.55
CA LEU A 261 -16.17 -2.78 -6.43
C LEU A 261 -16.48 -1.30 -6.64
N SER A 262 -17.05 -0.64 -5.64
CA SER A 262 -17.20 0.80 -5.64
C SER A 262 -16.34 1.42 -4.54
N LYS A 263 -15.76 2.58 -4.85
CA LYS A 263 -15.04 3.45 -3.93
C LYS A 263 -15.80 4.77 -3.88
N LYS A 264 -16.20 5.22 -2.70
CA LYS A 264 -16.80 6.54 -2.50
C LYS A 264 -16.03 7.31 -1.45
N VAL A 265 -15.77 8.58 -1.73
CA VAL A 265 -15.11 9.50 -0.80
C VAL A 265 -16.14 10.46 -0.25
N PHE A 266 -16.19 10.58 1.07
CA PHE A 266 -17.05 11.53 1.75
C PHE A 266 -16.23 12.52 2.55
N LYS A 267 -16.75 13.75 2.65
CA LYS A 267 -16.28 14.75 3.62
C LYS A 267 -17.36 14.97 4.66
N GLN A 268 -17.00 14.90 5.94
CA GLN A 268 -17.92 15.28 7.00
C GLN A 268 -18.11 16.79 6.95
N ALA A 269 -19.35 17.24 6.76
CA ALA A 269 -19.72 18.63 6.93
C ALA A 269 -20.22 18.84 8.37
N GLN A 270 -19.64 19.83 9.05
CA GLN A 270 -20.19 20.37 10.29
C GLN A 270 -21.44 21.19 9.92
N ILE A 271 -22.62 20.75 10.34
CA ILE A 271 -23.78 21.65 10.32
C ILE A 271 -23.60 22.62 11.48
N SER A 272 -23.42 23.90 11.17
CA SER A 272 -23.49 24.97 12.16
C SER A 272 -24.78 24.81 12.96
N LYS A 273 -24.65 24.61 14.29
CA LYS A 273 -25.74 24.49 15.27
C LYS A 273 -27.06 24.98 14.71
N ILE A 274 -28.00 24.08 14.42
CA ILE A 274 -29.38 24.49 14.18
C ILE A 274 -29.76 25.31 15.41
N SER A 275 -30.01 26.61 15.22
CA SER A 275 -30.44 27.50 16.29
C SER A 275 -31.82 26.99 16.72
N CYS A 276 -31.84 26.15 17.75
CA CYS A 276 -33.04 25.71 18.44
C CYS A 276 -33.68 26.96 19.09
N LYS A 277 -34.39 27.80 18.32
CA LYS A 277 -35.27 28.82 18.89
C LYS A 277 -36.42 28.04 19.53
N ASN A 278 -36.45 28.01 20.86
CA ASN A 278 -37.54 27.47 21.64
C ASN A 278 -38.85 28.12 21.18
N GLN A 279 -39.63 27.44 20.34
CA GLN A 279 -41.03 27.79 20.15
C GLN A 279 -41.79 27.23 21.35
N ILE A 280 -41.97 28.08 22.36
CA ILE A 280 -42.88 27.80 23.47
C ILE A 280 -44.29 27.97 22.90
N SER A 281 -44.99 26.86 22.65
CA SER A 281 -46.44 26.92 22.45
C SER A 281 -47.11 26.90 23.83
N PRO A 282 -48.12 27.73 24.11
CA PRO A 282 -48.76 27.80 25.42
C PRO A 282 -49.70 26.62 25.74
N PHE A 283 -49.80 25.60 24.89
CA PHE A 283 -50.86 24.58 25.03
C PHE A 283 -50.45 23.11 24.90
N PHE A 284 -49.17 22.77 24.71
CA PHE A 284 -48.74 21.37 24.77
C PHE A 284 -47.36 21.23 25.43
N VAL A 285 -47.20 20.15 26.18
CA VAL A 285 -45.99 19.72 26.91
C VAL A 285 -44.71 20.06 26.13
N PRO A 286 -43.68 20.65 26.77
CA PRO A 286 -42.44 20.98 26.07
C PRO A 286 -41.79 19.68 25.57
N GLN A 287 -41.89 19.42 24.27
CA GLN A 287 -41.03 18.44 23.62
C GLN A 287 -39.62 19.02 23.63
N LYS A 288 -38.75 18.42 24.44
CA LYS A 288 -37.30 18.61 24.33
C LYS A 288 -36.89 18.19 22.92
N LEU A 289 -36.60 19.14 22.03
CA LEU A 289 -35.85 18.82 20.83
C LEU A 289 -34.43 18.44 21.25
N ASP A 290 -34.03 17.21 20.95
CA ASP A 290 -32.68 16.71 21.13
C ASP A 290 -31.77 17.38 20.10
N CYS A 291 -31.13 18.50 20.46
CA CYS A 291 -30.21 19.23 19.58
C CYS A 291 -28.86 18.47 19.51
N GLN A 292 -28.85 17.23 19.02
CA GLN A 292 -27.61 16.53 18.66
C GLN A 292 -27.07 17.15 17.37
N THR A 293 -25.78 17.51 17.35
CA THR A 293 -25.07 17.90 16.13
C THR A 293 -25.20 16.77 15.10
N HIS A 294 -26.05 16.97 14.10
CA HIS A 294 -26.15 16.07 12.95
C HIS A 294 -25.01 16.39 11.99
N TYR A 295 -24.08 15.44 11.86
CA TYR A 295 -23.08 15.48 10.80
C TYR A 295 -23.73 15.01 9.50
N GLN A 296 -23.81 15.88 8.49
CA GLN A 296 -24.11 15.43 7.15
C GLN A 296 -22.80 15.09 6.43
N ALA A 297 -22.75 13.93 5.80
CA ALA A 297 -21.62 13.54 4.98
C ALA A 297 -21.91 13.90 3.52
N GLN A 298 -21.09 14.76 2.93
CA GLN A 298 -21.16 15.07 1.52
C GLN A 298 -20.33 14.04 0.74
N GLU A 299 -20.95 13.35 -0.23
CA GLU A 299 -20.20 12.53 -1.20
C GLU A 299 -19.41 13.47 -2.12
N LEU A 300 -18.08 13.36 -2.11
CA LEU A 300 -17.21 14.17 -2.95
C LEU A 300 -16.94 13.50 -4.29
N SER A 301 -16.80 12.16 -4.29
CA SER A 301 -16.53 11.39 -5.50
C SER A 301 -16.93 9.94 -5.33
N SER A 302 -17.18 9.27 -6.46
CA SER A 302 -17.52 7.86 -6.54
C SER A 302 -16.87 7.24 -7.78
N GLN A 303 -16.32 6.04 -7.62
CA GLN A 303 -15.71 5.25 -8.68
C GLN A 303 -16.23 3.82 -8.61
N SER A 304 -16.47 3.21 -9.77
CA SER A 304 -16.92 1.82 -9.88
C SER A 304 -15.96 1.04 -10.76
N PHE A 305 -15.60 -0.16 -10.33
CA PHE A 305 -14.69 -1.05 -11.02
C PHE A 305 -15.32 -2.43 -11.13
N ARG A 306 -15.35 -2.98 -12.34
CA ARG A 306 -15.86 -4.32 -12.60
C ARG A 306 -14.71 -5.26 -12.98
N SER A 307 -14.65 -6.39 -12.29
CA SER A 307 -13.72 -7.49 -12.60
C SER A 307 -14.52 -8.66 -13.14
N ARG A 308 -14.10 -9.20 -14.29
CA ARG A 308 -14.70 -10.37 -14.92
C ARG A 308 -13.62 -11.43 -15.11
N TYR A 309 -13.81 -12.54 -14.44
CA TYR A 309 -12.91 -13.67 -14.48
C TYR A 309 -13.41 -14.72 -15.47
N LEU A 310 -12.48 -15.43 -16.09
CA LEU A 310 -12.76 -16.60 -16.91
C LEU A 310 -12.89 -17.82 -16.00
N LYS A 311 -13.72 -18.78 -16.40
CA LYS A 311 -13.62 -20.12 -15.82
C LYS A 311 -12.24 -20.64 -16.17
N LEU A 312 -11.51 -21.13 -15.19
CA LEU A 312 -10.39 -22.02 -15.48
C LEU A 312 -11.01 -23.21 -16.23
N GLN A 313 -10.73 -23.34 -17.52
CA GLN A 313 -10.87 -24.65 -18.17
C GLN A 313 -9.94 -25.58 -17.40
N ASP A 314 -10.40 -26.79 -17.08
CA ASP A 314 -9.56 -27.82 -16.46
C ASP A 314 -8.21 -27.83 -17.17
N ARG A 315 -7.20 -27.26 -16.52
CA ARG A 315 -5.83 -27.40 -16.98
C ARG A 315 -5.43 -28.78 -16.50
N SER A 316 -5.93 -29.81 -17.18
CA SER A 316 -5.29 -31.12 -17.18
C SER A 316 -3.90 -30.92 -17.79
N LEU A 317 -2.94 -30.68 -16.89
CA LEU A 317 -1.53 -30.94 -17.11
C LEU A 317 -1.23 -32.29 -16.47
#